data_AF-A0A6P1DEW4-F1
#
_entry.id   AF-A0A6P1DEW4-F1
#
_cell.length_a   1.000
_cell.length_b   1.000
_cell.length_c   1.000
_cell.angle_alpha   90.00
_cell.angle_beta   90.00
_cell.angle_gamma   90.00
#
_symmetry.space_group_name_H-M   'P 1'
#
loop_
_entity.id
_entity.type
_entity.pdbx_description
1 polymer ?
#
loop_
_entity_poly.entity_id
_entity_poly.type
_entity_poly.pdbx_seq_one_letter_code
_entity_poly.pdbx_strand_id
1 'polypeptide(L)' 'MSNTKITRDNIDSVIDIRSRRRCQLERGGLDPVAVAIHLLAETGSAPGWDTDLDGWAA' A
#
# COMPACT_ATOMS: atom_id res chain seq x y z
N MET A 1 13.82 13.77 20.44
CA MET A 1 13.23 13.16 19.24
C MET A 1 11.72 13.20 19.41
N SER A 2 11.05 14.11 18.70
CA SER A 2 9.59 14.26 18.80
C SER A 2 8.94 13.02 18.21
N ASN A 3 8.15 12.31 19.03
CA ASN A 3 7.38 11.16 18.58
C ASN A 3 6.27 11.68 17.66
N THR A 4 6.44 11.51 16.35
CA THR A 4 5.46 11.95 15.35
C THR A 4 4.19 11.13 15.53
N LYS A 5 3.21 11.70 16.23
CA LYS A 5 1.94 11.03 16.51
C LYS A 5 1.19 10.91 15.18
N ILE A 6 1.25 9.74 14.55
CA ILE A 6 0.48 9.45 13.34
C ILE A 6 -0.99 9.64 13.69
N THR A 7 -1.63 10.65 13.11
CA THR A 7 -3.05 10.94 13.32
C THR A 7 -3.89 10.07 12.38
N ARG A 8 -5.15 9.84 12.74
CA ARG A 8 -6.08 9.04 11.93
C ARG A 8 -6.26 9.64 10.53
N ASP A 9 -6.38 10.97 10.46
CA ASP A 9 -6.47 11.72 9.21
C ASP A 9 -5.24 11.52 8.31
N ASN A 10 -4.06 11.36 8.90
CA ASN A 10 -2.83 11.07 8.15
C ASN A 10 -2.90 9.69 7.51
N ILE A 11 -3.36 8.68 8.26
CA ILE A 11 -3.53 7.31 7.75
C ILE A 11 -4.55 7.28 6.61
N ASP A 12 -5.71 7.91 6.79
CA ASP A 12 -6.77 7.94 5.77
C ASP A 12 -6.29 8.62 4.48
N SER A 13 -5.49 9.69 4.59
CA SER A 13 -4.91 10.37 3.42
C SER A 13 -3.92 9.48 2.64
N VAL A 14 -3.11 8.69 3.35
CA VAL A 14 -2.15 7.76 2.73
C VAL A 14 -2.89 6.61 2.04
N ILE A 15 -3.98 6.11 2.64
CA ILE A 15 -4.85 5.09 2.05
C ILE A 15 -5.51 5.60 0.76
N ASP A 16 -6.02 6.84 0.74
CA ASP A 16 -6.63 7.43 -0.47
C ASP A 16 -5.60 7.55 -1.60
N ILE A 17 -4.41 8.08 -1.32
CA ILE A 17 -3.32 8.22 -2.31
C ILE A 17 -2.97 6.86 -2.92
N ARG A 18 -2.80 5.84 -2.07
CA ARG A 18 -2.48 4.47 -2.51
C ARG A 18 -3.59 3.88 -3.39
N SER A 19 -4.84 4.07 -2.99
CA SER A 19 -6.01 3.56 -3.70
C SER A 19 -6.15 4.21 -5.09
N ARG A 20 -5.96 5.53 -5.18
CA ARG A 20 -5.99 6.25 -6.48
C ARG A 20 -4.87 5.77 -7.40
N ARG A 21 -3.67 5.59 -6.86
CA ARG A 21 -2.52 5.17 -7.65
C ARG A 21 -2.71 3.76 -8.21
N ARG A 22 -3.22 2.85 -7.39
CA ARG A 22 -3.59 1.50 -7.80
C ARG A 22 -4.57 1.53 -8.98
N CYS A 23 -5.66 2.29 -8.84
CA CYS A 23 -6.66 2.42 -9.90
C CYS A 23 -6.07 2.95 -11.23
N GLN A 24 -5.11 3.87 -11.17
CA GLN A 24 -4.43 4.38 -12.37
C GLN A 24 -3.62 3.29 -13.08
N LEU A 25 -2.87 2.50 -12.32
CA LEU A 25 -2.01 1.43 -12.85
C LEU A 25 -2.83 0.28 -13.42
N GLU A 26 -3.87 -0.15 -12.69
CA GLU A 26 -4.80 -1.19 -13.15
C GLU A 26 -5.55 -0.75 -14.42
N ARG A 27 -5.98 0.52 -14.49
CA ARG A 27 -6.59 1.07 -15.70
C ARG A 27 -5.60 1.17 -16.87
N GLY A 28 -4.31 1.30 -16.59
CA GLY A 28 -3.23 1.21 -17.56
C GLY A 28 -2.99 -0.22 -18.08
N GLY A 29 -3.68 -1.22 -17.53
CA GLY A 29 -3.55 -2.62 -17.93
C GLY A 29 -2.31 -3.31 -17.37
N LEU A 30 -1.68 -2.74 -16.33
CA LEU A 30 -0.58 -3.41 -15.64
C LEU A 30 -1.08 -4.69 -14.97
N ASP A 31 -0.25 -5.73 -15.00
CA ASP A 31 -0.54 -6.94 -14.26
C ASP A 31 -0.44 -6.67 -12.74
N PRO A 32 -1.11 -7.49 -11.90
CA PRO A 32 -1.13 -7.27 -10.46
C PRO A 32 0.25 -7.21 -9.78
N VAL A 33 1.26 -7.92 -10.30
CA VAL A 33 2.62 -7.90 -9.74
C VAL A 33 3.29 -6.56 -10.07
N ALA A 34 3.17 -6.08 -11.30
CA ALA A 34 3.66 -4.76 -11.67
C ALA A 34 2.99 -3.66 -10.82
N VAL A 35 1.67 -3.73 -10.61
CA VAL A 35 0.94 -2.81 -9.73
C VAL A 35 1.51 -2.83 -8.30
N ALA A 36 1.77 -4.01 -7.74
CA ALA A 36 2.33 -4.15 -6.40
C ALA A 36 3.74 -3.57 -6.29
N ILE A 37 4.60 -3.78 -7.29
CA ILE A 37 5.96 -3.22 -7.34
C ILE A 37 5.91 -1.69 -7.40
N HIS A 38 5.06 -1.12 -8.24
CA HIS A 38 4.90 0.32 -8.33
C HIS A 38 4.42 0.93 -7.00
N LEU A 39 3.42 0.32 -6.36
CA LEU A 39 2.94 0.78 -5.06
C LEU A 39 4.00 0.64 -3.96
N LEU A 40 4.81 -0.43 -3.98
CA LEU A 40 5.92 -0.63 -3.05
C LEU A 40 7.00 0.44 -3.23
N ALA A 41 7.40 0.70 -4.47
CA ALA A 41 8.42 1.70 -4.78
C ALA A 41 7.99 3.12 -4.37
N GLU A 42 6.70 3.44 -4.50
CA GLU A 42 6.18 4.78 -4.23
C GLU A 42 5.75 5.00 -2.77
N THR A 43 5.24 3.96 -2.11
CA THR A 43 4.60 4.09 -0.78
C THR A 43 5.28 3.25 0.31
N GLY A 44 6.23 2.39 -0.06
CA GLY A 44 6.91 1.49 0.88
C GLY A 44 6.07 0.30 1.33
N SER A 45 4.85 0.10 0.82
CA SER A 45 4.02 -1.07 1.11
C SER A 45 3.46 -1.68 -0.17
N ALA A 46 3.43 -3.01 -0.22
CA ALA A 46 2.83 -3.78 -1.32
C ALA A 46 1.48 -4.39 -0.91
N PRO A 47 0.41 -4.29 -1.74
CA PRO A 47 -0.87 -4.88 -1.40
C PRO A 47 -0.77 -6.40 -1.23
N GLY A 48 -1.24 -6.91 -0.09
CA GLY A 48 -1.29 -8.35 0.18
C GLY A 48 0.07 -9.00 0.51
N TRP A 49 1.16 -8.24 0.63
CA TRP A 49 2.46 -8.76 1.09
C TRP A 49 2.67 -8.54 2.60
N ASP A 50 1.88 -7.67 3.22
CA ASP A 50 1.79 -7.50 4.68
C ASP A 50 0.90 -8.56 5.35
N THR A 51 0.50 -9.63 4.65
CA THR A 51 -0.06 -10.80 5.35
C THR A 51 1.06 -11.39 6.19
N ASP A 52 0.99 -11.14 7.50
CA ASP A 52 1.75 -11.87 8.50
C ASP A 52 1.83 -13.34 8.06
N LEU A 53 3.05 -13.81 7.78
CA LEU A 53 3.32 -15.23 7.49
C LEU A 53 2.87 -16.14 8.65
N ASP A 54 2.54 -15.54 9.80
CA ASP A 54 1.99 -16.17 10.98
C ASP A 54 0.55 -16.69 10.77
N GLY A 55 -0.20 -16.18 9.79
CA GLY A 55 -1.60 -16.55 9.55
C GLY A 55 -1.84 -17.73 8.59
N TRP A 56 -0.84 -18.15 7.82
CA TRP A 56 -0.92 -19.35 6.96
C TRP A 56 -0.45 -20.64 7.67
N ALA A 57 0.02 -20.51 8.91
CA ALA A 57 0.50 -21.60 9.76
C ALA A 57 -0.43 -21.91 10.95
N ALA A 58 -1.69 -21.46 10.91
CA ALA A 58 -2.72 -21.71 11.92
C ALA A 58 -3.87 -22.57 11.37
#